data_AF-A0A6J7ZH75-F1
#
_entry.id   AF-A0A6J7ZH75-F1
#
_cell.length_a   1.000
_cell.length_b   1.000
_cell.length_c   1.000
_cell.angle_alpha   90.00
_cell.angle_beta   90.00
_cell.angle_gamma   90.00
#
_symmetry.space_group_name_H-M   'P 1'
#
loop_
_entity.id
_entity.type
_entity.pdbx_description
1 polymer ?
#
loop_
_entity_poly.entity_id
_entity_poly.type
_entity_poly.pdbx_seq_one_letter_code
_entity_poly.pdbx_strand_id
1 'polypeptide(L)'
;MQISSPQKRHKFAQPMALLMSGLLMIPVLSSCGGSKSYSNPPPPVDDTRGGAVAPPPPQQPQAKQGFSNGQKVAVLVGAAALYYIYNQHKDRTEQGAQGQYYLSKNGRVYYRDAEGRAHWVTPPAEGIQVLEEQAKPYQDFEGYNGRSTGLNINDVVQNSVPPTR
;
A
#
# COMPACT_ATOMS: atom_id res chain seq x y z
N MET A 1 75.48 -23.41 -43.04
CA MET A 1 75.71 -23.50 -41.59
C MET A 1 74.50 -24.16 -40.95
N GLN A 2 74.63 -25.41 -40.49
CA GLN A 2 73.73 -26.04 -39.51
C GLN A 2 74.06 -25.50 -38.09
N ILE A 3 73.17 -25.67 -37.10
CA ILE A 3 73.34 -26.46 -35.86
C ILE A 3 72.19 -26.14 -34.86
N SER A 4 71.45 -27.19 -34.45
CA SER A 4 70.82 -27.48 -33.13
C SER A 4 69.76 -26.56 -32.49
N SER A 5 68.85 -26.93 -31.57
CA SER A 5 68.16 -28.15 -31.06
C SER A 5 67.13 -27.63 -29.97
N PRO A 6 66.49 -28.41 -29.06
CA PRO A 6 65.03 -28.41 -28.90
C PRO A 6 64.53 -27.92 -27.51
N GLN A 7 63.23 -27.60 -27.40
CA GLN A 7 62.61 -27.27 -26.10
C GLN A 7 62.15 -28.54 -25.36
N LYS A 8 62.67 -28.73 -24.15
CA LYS A 8 62.46 -29.85 -23.22
C LYS A 8 61.00 -29.95 -22.74
N ARG A 9 60.40 -31.14 -22.87
CA ARG A 9 59.20 -31.58 -22.12
C ARG A 9 59.65 -32.31 -20.85
N HIS A 10 59.01 -32.01 -19.72
CA HIS A 10 58.95 -32.93 -18.58
C HIS A 10 57.48 -33.18 -18.23
N LYS A 11 57.05 -34.42 -18.45
CA LYS A 11 55.87 -35.05 -17.84
C LYS A 11 56.35 -35.76 -16.58
N PHE A 12 55.57 -35.78 -15.50
CA PHE A 12 55.41 -36.85 -14.48
C PHE A 12 54.49 -36.25 -13.40
N ALA A 13 53.20 -36.58 -13.41
CA ALA A 13 52.54 -37.69 -12.70
C ALA A 13 51.96 -37.25 -11.33
N GLN A 14 50.63 -37.17 -11.29
CA GLN A 14 49.75 -37.16 -10.09
C GLN A 14 49.90 -38.49 -9.30
N PRO A 15 49.30 -38.76 -8.11
CA PRO A 15 48.15 -38.09 -7.45
C PRO A 15 48.20 -38.02 -5.89
N MET A 16 47.38 -37.19 -5.24
CA MET A 16 46.71 -37.61 -4.00
C MET A 16 45.52 -36.70 -3.68
N ALA A 17 44.35 -37.34 -3.61
CA ALA A 17 43.08 -36.76 -3.18
C ALA A 17 43.12 -36.43 -1.68
N LEU A 18 42.50 -35.32 -1.29
CA LEU A 18 41.99 -35.11 0.07
C LEU A 18 40.80 -34.14 0.05
N LEU A 19 39.61 -34.77 0.09
CA LEU A 19 38.38 -34.40 0.80
C LEU A 19 37.64 -33.08 0.49
N MET A 20 36.45 -33.28 -0.10
CA MET A 20 35.26 -32.41 -0.01
C MET A 20 34.68 -32.37 1.41
N SER A 21 34.41 -31.19 1.97
CA SER A 21 33.18 -30.88 2.74
C SER A 21 33.26 -29.51 3.44
N GLY A 22 32.21 -28.69 3.29
CA GLY A 22 31.97 -27.53 4.17
C GLY A 22 31.48 -26.26 3.47
N LEU A 23 30.27 -26.30 2.92
CA LEU A 23 29.48 -25.14 2.50
C LEU A 23 29.18 -24.22 3.72
N LEU A 24 29.01 -22.92 3.44
CA LEU A 24 28.38 -21.86 4.26
C LEU A 24 29.24 -21.18 5.35
N MET A 25 29.86 -20.05 5.00
CA MET A 25 30.03 -18.91 5.92
C MET A 25 29.64 -17.63 5.18
N ILE A 26 28.37 -17.24 5.33
CA ILE A 26 27.84 -15.93 4.94
C ILE A 26 28.30 -14.93 6.01
N PRO A 27 28.84 -13.76 5.65
CA PRO A 27 29.14 -12.73 6.64
C PRO A 27 27.83 -12.27 7.27
N VAL A 28 27.72 -12.49 8.58
CA VAL A 28 26.68 -11.94 9.45
C VAL A 28 26.66 -10.42 9.31
N LEU A 29 25.76 -9.94 8.45
CA LEU A 29 25.30 -8.56 8.46
C LEU A 29 24.74 -8.30 9.86
N SER A 30 25.45 -7.48 10.63
CA SER A 30 24.92 -6.89 11.86
C SER A 30 23.75 -5.97 11.50
N SER A 31 22.57 -6.58 11.36
CA SER A 31 21.31 -5.87 11.36
C SER A 31 21.12 -5.31 12.76
N CYS A 32 21.28 -4.00 12.90
CA CYS A 32 20.76 -3.22 14.01
C CYS A 32 19.23 -3.24 13.89
N GLY A 33 18.64 -4.40 14.14
CA GLY A 33 17.20 -4.61 14.23
C GLY A 33 16.73 -4.14 15.59
N GLY A 34 16.69 -2.82 15.78
CA GLY A 34 15.99 -2.23 16.90
C GLY A 34 14.54 -2.70 16.84
N SER A 35 14.18 -3.63 17.70
CA SER A 35 12.80 -3.90 18.07
C SER A 35 12.25 -2.57 18.57
N LYS A 36 11.53 -1.86 17.70
CA LYS A 36 10.62 -0.80 18.13
C LYS A 36 9.64 -1.48 19.07
N SER A 37 9.92 -1.39 20.36
CA SER A 37 8.92 -1.57 21.39
C SER A 37 7.74 -0.72 20.95
N TYR A 38 6.67 -1.37 20.52
CA TYR A 38 5.38 -0.72 20.38
C TYR A 38 4.96 -0.37 21.81
N SER A 39 5.49 0.74 22.33
CA SER A 39 4.75 1.52 23.31
C SER A 39 3.40 1.74 22.67
N ASN A 40 2.34 1.31 23.36
CA ASN A 40 0.96 1.37 22.94
C ASN A 40 0.77 2.46 21.85
N PRO A 41 0.47 2.10 20.58
CA PRO A 41 0.41 3.10 19.52
C PRO A 41 -0.54 4.21 19.96
N PRO A 42 -0.16 5.49 19.75
CA PRO A 42 -0.99 6.62 20.18
C PRO A 42 -2.42 6.41 19.71
N PRO A 43 -3.42 6.77 20.53
CA PRO A 43 -4.81 6.53 20.20
C PRO A 43 -5.13 7.14 18.84
N PRO A 44 -5.93 6.46 17.98
CA PRO A 44 -6.35 7.01 16.71
C PRO A 44 -7.02 8.38 16.91
N VAL A 45 -6.67 9.34 16.07
CA VAL A 45 -7.32 10.65 16.07
C VAL A 45 -8.65 10.50 15.32
N ASP A 46 -9.75 10.82 16.00
CA ASP A 46 -11.09 10.78 15.42
C ASP A 46 -11.59 12.16 15.02
N ASP A 47 -11.27 12.55 13.79
CA ASP A 47 -11.71 13.81 13.19
C ASP A 47 -13.23 13.84 12.92
N THR A 48 -13.96 12.74 13.15
CA THR A 48 -15.43 12.67 12.95
C THR A 48 -16.27 12.96 14.21
N ARG A 49 -15.66 13.05 15.39
CA ARG A 49 -16.39 13.24 16.67
C ARG A 49 -16.31 14.71 17.09
N GLY A 50 -17.39 15.46 16.85
CA GLY A 50 -17.46 16.92 16.96
C GLY A 50 -16.84 17.53 18.22
N GLY A 51 -15.88 18.43 17.99
CA GLY A 51 -15.28 19.30 19.00
C GLY A 51 -13.89 19.76 18.57
N ALA A 52 -13.80 20.95 17.97
CA ALA A 52 -12.58 21.61 17.50
C ALA A 52 -11.75 20.81 16.47
N VAL A 53 -12.29 20.77 15.24
CA VAL A 53 -11.55 20.33 14.04
C VAL A 53 -10.37 21.29 13.85
N ALA A 54 -9.13 20.82 14.01
CA ALA A 54 -8.04 21.46 13.30
C ALA A 54 -8.36 21.30 11.80
N PRO A 55 -8.37 22.38 10.99
CA PRO A 55 -8.72 22.26 9.59
C PRO A 55 -7.84 21.16 8.97
N PRO A 56 -8.42 20.26 8.14
CA PRO A 56 -7.63 19.26 7.44
C PRO A 56 -6.46 19.98 6.76
N PRO A 57 -5.25 19.39 6.70
CA PRO A 57 -4.19 19.94 5.86
C PRO A 57 -4.81 20.17 4.49
N PRO A 58 -4.57 21.34 3.84
CA PRO A 58 -5.32 21.73 2.66
C PRO A 58 -5.27 20.61 1.63
N GLN A 59 -6.33 19.80 1.60
CA GLN A 59 -6.58 18.87 0.52
C GLN A 59 -6.77 19.83 -0.64
N GLN A 60 -5.76 19.87 -1.50
CA GLN A 60 -5.83 20.62 -2.76
C GLN A 60 -7.22 20.35 -3.32
N PRO A 61 -8.04 21.39 -3.57
CA PRO A 61 -9.37 21.19 -4.09
C PRO A 61 -9.20 20.25 -5.27
N GLN A 62 -9.77 19.04 -5.16
CA GLN A 62 -9.74 18.06 -6.22
C GLN A 62 -10.19 18.82 -7.44
N ALA A 63 -9.26 19.07 -8.36
CA ALA A 63 -9.48 19.98 -9.47
C ALA A 63 -10.79 19.53 -10.08
N LYS A 64 -11.79 20.42 -10.09
CA LYS A 64 -13.11 20.13 -10.66
C LYS A 64 -12.80 19.79 -12.11
N GLN A 65 -12.65 18.50 -12.38
CA GLN A 65 -12.20 18.00 -13.65
C GLN A 65 -13.35 18.38 -14.57
N GLY A 66 -13.14 19.38 -15.42
CA GLY A 66 -14.17 19.90 -16.30
C GLY A 66 -14.62 18.78 -17.20
N PHE A 67 -15.69 18.09 -16.83
CA PHE A 67 -16.27 17.02 -17.62
C PHE A 67 -16.82 17.66 -18.88
N SER A 68 -16.35 17.21 -20.04
CA SER A 68 -16.86 17.71 -21.32
C SER A 68 -18.36 17.40 -21.45
N ASN A 69 -19.12 18.24 -22.16
CA ASN A 69 -20.60 18.22 -22.24
C ASN A 69 -21.25 16.91 -22.75
N GLY A 70 -20.49 15.83 -22.97
CA GLY A 70 -20.99 14.50 -23.31
C GLY A 70 -20.47 13.36 -22.41
N GLN A 71 -19.70 13.66 -21.36
CA GLN A 71 -19.16 12.65 -20.45
C GLN A 71 -20.13 12.40 -19.30
N LYS A 72 -20.55 11.13 -19.15
CA LYS A 72 -21.43 10.72 -18.05
C LYS A 72 -20.62 10.64 -16.77
N VAL A 73 -21.09 11.35 -15.75
CA VAL A 73 -20.49 11.39 -14.42
C VAL A 73 -21.33 10.59 -13.44
N ALA A 74 -20.65 9.95 -12.48
CA ALA A 74 -21.26 9.35 -11.32
C ALA A 74 -20.81 10.10 -10.07
N VAL A 75 -21.70 10.17 -9.08
CA VAL A 75 -21.41 10.76 -7.78
C VAL A 75 -21.21 9.63 -6.78
N LEU A 76 -20.04 9.58 -6.16
CA LEU A 76 -19.74 8.63 -5.10
C LEU A 76 -19.90 9.34 -3.75
N VAL A 77 -20.79 8.83 -2.91
CA VAL A 77 -20.92 9.25 -1.49
C VAL A 77 -20.69 8.04 -0.57
N GLY A 78 -20.61 8.26 0.74
CA GLY A 78 -20.61 7.20 1.74
C GLY A 78 -19.52 6.12 1.52
N ALA A 79 -19.94 4.85 1.49
CA ALA A 79 -19.02 3.71 1.32
C ALA A 79 -18.34 3.71 -0.05
N ALA A 80 -19.05 4.05 -1.13
CA ALA A 80 -18.47 4.12 -2.46
C ALA A 80 -17.35 5.17 -2.54
N ALA A 81 -17.56 6.34 -1.92
CA ALA A 81 -16.54 7.39 -1.83
C ALA A 81 -15.32 6.95 -1.00
N LEU A 82 -15.55 6.35 0.15
CA LEU A 82 -14.48 5.84 1.02
C LEU A 82 -13.63 4.79 0.31
N TYR A 83 -14.27 3.82 -0.35
CA TYR A 83 -13.55 2.76 -1.04
C TYR A 83 -12.80 3.28 -2.26
N TYR A 84 -13.37 4.26 -2.96
CA TYR A 84 -12.67 4.97 -4.03
C TYR A 84 -11.40 5.66 -3.52
N ILE A 85 -11.49 6.44 -2.43
CA ILE A 85 -10.32 7.11 -1.83
C ILE A 85 -9.27 6.07 -1.41
N TYR A 86 -9.68 4.97 -0.78
CA TYR A 86 -8.78 3.88 -0.41
C TYR A 86 -8.04 3.32 -1.62
N ASN A 87 -8.74 2.99 -2.71
CA ASN A 87 -8.11 2.45 -3.92
C ASN A 87 -7.12 3.42 -4.57
N GLN A 88 -7.32 4.73 -4.47
CA GLN A 88 -6.38 5.74 -4.96
C GLN A 88 -5.07 5.84 -4.16
N HIS A 89 -5.08 5.34 -2.91
CA HIS A 89 -3.98 5.52 -1.96
C HIS A 89 -3.39 4.20 -1.44
N LYS A 90 -4.03 3.05 -1.66
CA LYS A 90 -3.60 1.75 -1.10
C LYS A 90 -2.20 1.30 -1.53
N ASP A 91 -1.74 1.71 -2.70
CA ASP A 91 -0.43 1.32 -3.27
C ASP A 91 0.64 2.43 -3.15
N ARG A 92 0.33 3.53 -2.44
CA ARG A 92 1.31 4.61 -2.23
C ARG A 92 2.34 4.20 -1.18
N THR A 93 3.55 4.73 -1.31
CA THR A 93 4.67 4.49 -0.38
C THR A 93 4.93 5.65 0.57
N GLU A 94 4.35 6.81 0.30
CA GLU A 94 4.45 8.01 1.14
C GLU A 94 3.65 7.86 2.44
N GLN A 95 3.94 8.73 3.41
CA GLN A 95 3.22 8.81 4.69
C GLN A 95 2.33 10.07 4.73
N GLY A 96 1.37 10.10 5.63
CA GLY A 96 0.44 11.23 5.81
C GLY A 96 -0.78 11.18 4.90
N ALA A 97 -1.47 12.31 4.80
CA ALA A 97 -2.76 12.41 4.10
C ALA A 97 -2.68 12.11 2.59
N GLN A 98 -1.49 12.22 1.99
CA GLN A 98 -1.23 11.87 0.59
C GLN A 98 -0.60 10.49 0.41
N GLY A 99 -0.34 9.79 1.52
CA GLY A 99 0.38 8.54 1.59
C GLY A 99 -0.50 7.30 1.47
N GLN A 100 -0.03 6.20 2.05
CA GLN A 100 -0.73 4.92 2.01
C GLN A 100 -1.98 4.91 2.90
N TYR A 101 -3.10 4.44 2.35
CA TYR A 101 -4.35 4.27 3.09
C TYR A 101 -4.60 2.80 3.40
N TYR A 102 -5.25 2.56 4.53
CA TYR A 102 -5.50 1.23 5.09
C TYR A 102 -6.97 1.05 5.42
N LEU A 103 -7.45 -0.18 5.29
CA LEU A 103 -8.76 -0.62 5.78
C LEU A 103 -8.63 -1.15 7.21
N SER A 104 -9.39 -0.55 8.12
CA SER A 104 -9.55 -1.05 9.48
C SER A 104 -10.50 -2.25 9.49
N LYS A 105 -10.30 -3.14 10.47
CA LYS A 105 -11.18 -4.28 10.75
C LYS A 105 -12.64 -3.87 11.01
N ASN A 106 -12.86 -2.62 11.45
CA ASN A 106 -14.19 -2.07 11.74
C ASN A 106 -14.82 -1.36 10.52
N GLY A 107 -14.33 -1.63 9.31
CA GLY A 107 -14.88 -1.06 8.08
C GLY A 107 -14.69 0.46 7.94
N ARG A 108 -13.57 1.00 8.44
CA ARG A 108 -13.20 2.42 8.27
C ARG A 108 -11.88 2.52 7.52
N VAL A 109 -11.71 3.58 6.73
CA VAL A 109 -10.44 3.87 6.04
C VAL A 109 -9.62 4.83 6.91
N TYR A 110 -8.32 4.58 7.05
CA TYR A 110 -7.40 5.46 7.78
C TYR A 110 -6.05 5.56 7.07
N TYR A 111 -5.30 6.62 7.34
CA TYR A 111 -3.89 6.74 6.96
C TYR A 111 -3.03 6.91 8.22
N ARG A 112 -1.71 6.79 8.07
CA ARG A 112 -0.74 7.07 9.14
C ARG A 112 0.07 8.31 8.80
N ASP A 113 0.20 9.23 9.74
CA ASP A 113 1.09 10.39 9.59
C ASP A 113 2.57 10.02 9.77
N ALA A 114 3.45 11.02 9.69
CA ALA A 114 4.89 10.85 9.86
C ALA A 114 5.26 10.33 11.28
N GLU A 115 4.42 10.62 12.28
CA GLU A 115 4.56 10.12 13.65
C GLU A 115 3.94 8.72 13.83
N GLY A 116 3.34 8.14 12.80
CA GLY A 116 2.70 6.83 12.82
C GLY A 116 1.31 6.82 13.47
N ARG A 117 0.72 7.98 13.80
CA ARG A 117 -0.64 8.10 14.34
C ARG A 117 -1.66 7.80 13.25
N ALA A 118 -2.71 7.07 13.62
CA ALA A 118 -3.80 6.76 12.70
C ALA A 118 -4.80 7.93 12.64
N HIS A 119 -5.14 8.32 11.42
CA HIS A 119 -6.12 9.37 11.13
C HIS A 119 -7.26 8.78 10.29
N TRP A 120 -8.49 8.91 10.76
CA TRP A 120 -9.66 8.40 10.03
C TRP A 120 -9.97 9.28 8.83
N VAL A 121 -10.20 8.63 7.69
CA VAL A 121 -10.59 9.32 6.46
C VAL A 121 -12.08 9.58 6.50
N THR A 122 -12.46 10.82 6.23
CA THR A 122 -13.85 11.24 6.07
C THR A 122 -14.07 11.62 4.61
N PRO A 123 -15.02 10.99 3.90
CA PRO A 123 -15.33 11.39 2.53
C PRO A 123 -16.04 12.75 2.53
N PRO A 124 -15.87 13.57 1.47
CA PRO A 124 -16.62 14.82 1.32
C PRO A 124 -18.14 14.55 1.31
N ALA A 125 -18.91 15.39 2.00
CA ALA A 125 -20.35 15.20 2.17
C ALA A 125 -21.13 15.42 0.87
N GLU A 126 -20.62 16.30 0.01
CA GLU A 126 -21.09 16.55 -1.35
C GLU A 126 -20.84 15.37 -2.31
N GLY A 127 -19.98 14.43 -1.91
CA GLY A 127 -19.54 13.31 -2.74
C GLY A 127 -18.43 13.66 -3.72
N ILE A 128 -17.87 12.63 -4.32
CA ILE A 128 -16.79 12.71 -5.30
C ILE A 128 -17.41 12.48 -6.68
N GLN A 129 -17.28 13.46 -7.57
CA GLN A 129 -17.69 13.31 -8.96
C GLN A 129 -16.57 12.65 -9.74
N VAL A 130 -16.88 11.51 -10.36
CA VAL A 130 -15.95 10.73 -11.19
C VAL A 130 -16.61 10.38 -12.50
N LEU A 131 -15.81 10.11 -13.52
CA LEU A 131 -16.31 9.56 -14.78
C LEU A 131 -16.97 8.20 -14.54
N GLU A 132 -18.03 7.89 -15.28
CA GLU A 132 -18.76 6.62 -15.14
C GLU A 132 -17.82 5.40 -15.30
N GLU A 133 -16.85 5.47 -16.20
CA GLU A 133 -15.89 4.39 -16.42
C GLU A 133 -15.02 4.11 -15.19
N GLN A 134 -14.66 5.17 -14.46
CA GLN A 134 -13.94 5.07 -13.19
C GLN A 134 -14.86 4.66 -12.04
N ALA A 135 -16.15 4.98 -12.15
CA ALA A 135 -17.16 4.69 -11.14
C ALA A 135 -17.68 3.25 -11.20
N LYS A 136 -17.63 2.60 -12.38
CA LYS A 136 -18.13 1.23 -12.61
C LYS A 136 -17.73 0.20 -11.53
N PRO A 137 -16.46 0.14 -11.07
CA PRO A 137 -16.06 -0.81 -10.02
C PRO A 137 -16.77 -0.60 -8.68
N TYR A 138 -17.39 0.57 -8.49
CA TYR A 138 -18.05 0.98 -7.26
C TYR A 138 -19.57 0.94 -7.36
N GLN A 139 -20.14 0.46 -8.48
CA GLN A 139 -21.58 0.50 -8.75
C GLN A 139 -22.45 -0.30 -7.77
N ASP A 140 -21.85 -1.31 -7.13
CA ASP A 140 -22.51 -2.20 -6.18
C ASP A 140 -22.41 -1.69 -4.74
N PHE A 141 -21.66 -0.60 -4.51
CA PHE A 141 -21.46 -0.03 -3.19
C PHE A 141 -22.61 0.90 -2.79
N GLU A 142 -22.88 0.92 -1.48
CA GLU A 142 -23.70 1.96 -0.87
C GLU A 142 -23.07 3.34 -1.16
N GLY A 143 -23.89 4.26 -1.63
CA GLY A 143 -23.51 5.63 -1.97
C GLY A 143 -23.11 5.84 -3.44
N TYR A 144 -23.14 4.82 -4.29
CA TYR A 144 -23.06 5.03 -5.74
C TYR A 144 -24.30 5.76 -6.24
N ASN A 145 -24.13 6.95 -6.83
CA ASN A 145 -25.20 7.87 -7.22
C ASN A 145 -26.26 8.10 -6.12
N GLY A 146 -25.81 8.14 -4.85
CA GLY A 146 -26.69 8.38 -3.70
C GLY A 146 -27.57 7.20 -3.28
N ARG A 147 -27.31 5.99 -3.77
CA ARG A 147 -28.01 4.78 -3.29
C ARG A 147 -27.76 4.56 -1.79
N SER A 148 -28.80 4.22 -1.04
CA SER A 148 -28.72 3.92 0.40
C SER A 148 -28.47 2.44 0.73
N THR A 149 -28.33 1.60 -0.29
CA THR A 149 -28.15 0.15 -0.15
C THR A 149 -27.01 -0.31 -1.05
N GLY A 150 -26.31 -1.37 -0.65
CA GLY A 150 -25.23 -1.99 -1.43
C GLY A 150 -24.15 -2.52 -0.51
N LEU A 151 -23.01 -2.87 -1.10
CA LEU A 151 -21.80 -3.23 -0.36
C LEU A 151 -21.30 -2.02 0.42
N ASN A 152 -21.02 -2.22 1.69
CA ASN A 152 -20.31 -1.25 2.52
C ASN A 152 -18.86 -1.70 2.77
N ILE A 153 -18.07 -0.85 3.42
CA ILE A 153 -16.67 -1.14 3.69
C ILE A 153 -16.48 -2.36 4.61
N ASN A 154 -17.40 -2.62 5.53
CA ASN A 154 -17.34 -3.81 6.38
C ASN A 154 -17.49 -5.08 5.56
N ASP A 155 -18.37 -5.10 4.56
CA ASP A 155 -18.56 -6.25 3.69
C ASP A 155 -17.28 -6.57 2.91
N VAL A 156 -16.58 -5.54 2.41
CA VAL A 156 -15.28 -5.73 1.74
C VAL A 156 -14.26 -6.34 2.68
N VAL A 157 -14.17 -5.82 3.91
CA VAL A 157 -13.22 -6.32 4.91
C VAL A 157 -13.53 -7.78 5.28
N GLN A 158 -14.80 -8.11 5.53
CA GLN A 158 -15.22 -9.47 5.87
C GLN A 158 -14.98 -10.46 4.74
N ASN A 159 -15.25 -10.05 3.49
CA ASN A 159 -15.05 -10.91 2.32
C ASN A 159 -13.58 -11.07 1.91
N SER A 160 -12.71 -10.14 2.35
CA SER A 160 -11.26 -10.21 2.09
C SER A 160 -10.48 -11.05 3.12
N VAL A 161 -11.10 -11.38 4.26
CA VAL A 161 -10.54 -12.31 5.24
C VAL A 161 -11.03 -13.73 4.91
N PRO A 162 -10.17 -14.66 4.46
CA PRO A 162 -10.60 -16.04 4.28
C PRO A 162 -11.10 -16.60 5.62
N PRO A 163 -12.21 -17.34 5.64
CA PRO A 163 -12.74 -17.90 6.88
C PRO A 163 -11.66 -18.79 7.50
N THR A 164 -11.23 -18.43 8.71
CA THR A 164 -10.34 -19.28 9.51
C THR A 164 -11.19 -20.46 9.96
N ARG A 165 -11.02 -21.61 9.30
CA ARG A 165 -11.59 -22.88 9.75
C ARG A 165 -10.76 -23.50 10.85
#